data_AF-A0A3N6PIN0-F1
#
_entry.id   AF-A0A3N6PIN0-F1
#
_cell.length_a   1.000
_cell.length_b   1.000
_cell.length_c   1.000
_cell.angle_alpha   90.00
_cell.angle_beta   90.00
_cell.angle_gamma   90.00
#
_symmetry.space_group_name_H-M   'P 1'
#
loop_
_entity.id
_entity.type
_entity.pdbx_description
1 polymer ?
#
loop_
_entity_poly.entity_id
_entity_poly.type
_entity_poly.pdbx_seq_one_letter_code
_entity_poly.pdbx_strand_id
1 'polypeptide(L)'
;MGLSADDAGDDGHPIAPLLERSRLDSDAELEIAVSVSGTAEIDENELDVFLRTNRVDPGGRIELGVFVSGTGRVTENDLSVFYDGDELIALDDPGVVRRNPGLGSDGATANAAGANLEATREEASGRGRDGETDDGRSTLFRRDSSDAGGTLRWEPLDGNRTGEPAYLLEINTRKATPPGEYAIPVVFTYRSDSGIRQVERVPRIRVTTRRERLEPWLTRGLIAAILIGILYIFTISHTL
;
A
#
# COMPACT_ATOMS: atom_id res chain seq x y z
N MET A 1 -45.69 35.22 -0.18
CA MET A 1 -45.06 34.51 0.95
C MET A 1 -44.59 33.19 0.41
N GLY A 2 -43.31 33.13 0.03
CA GLY A 2 -42.66 31.91 -0.44
C GLY A 2 -42.07 31.16 0.74
N LEU A 3 -42.24 29.85 0.75
CA LEU A 3 -41.53 28.92 1.63
C LEU A 3 -40.53 28.20 0.74
N SER A 4 -39.28 28.66 0.75
CA SER A 4 -38.15 27.84 0.31
C SER A 4 -37.80 26.93 1.48
N ALA A 5 -37.78 25.62 1.23
CA ALA A 5 -37.20 24.66 2.14
C ALA A 5 -35.67 24.78 2.00
N ASP A 6 -35.04 25.41 2.99
CA ASP A 6 -33.60 25.44 3.13
C ASP A 6 -33.10 24.03 3.47
N ASP A 7 -32.27 23.52 2.56
CA ASP A 7 -30.90 23.07 2.87
C ASP A 7 -30.77 22.05 4.02
N ALA A 8 -31.07 20.79 3.70
CA ALA A 8 -30.52 19.67 4.45
C ALA A 8 -29.04 19.54 4.03
N GLY A 9 -28.17 20.22 4.77
CA GLY A 9 -26.73 20.09 4.66
C GLY A 9 -26.33 18.62 4.69
N ASP A 10 -25.72 18.19 3.60
CA ASP A 10 -24.88 17.01 3.50
C ASP A 10 -23.67 17.25 4.41
N ASP A 11 -23.85 17.02 5.71
CA ASP A 11 -22.80 17.08 6.72
C ASP A 11 -21.91 15.85 6.54
N GLY A 12 -21.15 15.85 5.44
CA GLY A 12 -20.08 14.93 5.15
C GLY A 12 -19.04 15.02 6.25
N HIS A 13 -19.25 14.27 7.33
CA HIS A 13 -18.22 14.04 8.32
C HIS A 13 -17.06 13.34 7.61
N PRO A 14 -15.87 13.97 7.55
CA PRO A 14 -14.71 13.37 6.89
C PRO A 14 -14.46 11.99 7.51
N ILE A 15 -13.92 11.04 6.73
CA ILE A 15 -13.62 9.71 7.27
C ILE A 15 -12.34 9.70 8.12
N ALA A 16 -11.46 10.69 7.93
CA ALA A 16 -10.23 10.87 8.70
C ALA A 16 -10.39 10.72 10.24
N PRO A 17 -11.43 11.26 10.91
CA PRO A 17 -11.66 11.09 12.35
C PRO A 17 -12.03 9.66 12.77
N LEU A 18 -12.49 8.80 11.84
CA LEU A 18 -12.76 7.38 12.13
C LEU A 18 -11.47 6.56 12.08
N LEU A 19 -10.52 6.93 11.23
CA LEU A 19 -9.16 6.38 11.24
C LEU A 19 -8.40 6.83 12.50
N GLU A 20 -8.58 8.07 12.93
CA GLU A 20 -8.08 8.58 14.23
C GLU A 20 -8.68 7.84 15.45
N ARG A 21 -9.83 7.18 15.27
CA ARG A 21 -10.47 6.31 16.27
C ARG A 21 -10.07 4.84 16.15
N SER A 22 -9.33 4.43 15.11
CA SER A 22 -8.50 3.21 15.14
C SER A 22 -7.29 3.44 16.05
N ARG A 23 -7.59 3.88 17.27
CA ARG A 23 -6.65 4.02 18.36
C ARG A 23 -6.67 2.70 19.12
N LEU A 24 -5.47 2.16 19.33
CA LEU A 24 -5.06 1.36 20.49
C LEU A 24 -5.41 -0.14 20.43
N ASP A 25 -4.50 -0.97 19.91
CA ASP A 25 -3.92 -2.09 20.70
C ASP A 25 -2.75 -2.82 20.00
N SER A 26 -2.19 -2.29 18.90
CA SER A 26 -1.03 -2.93 18.27
C SER A 26 0.26 -2.23 18.67
N ASP A 27 1.13 -2.92 19.41
CA ASP A 27 2.55 -2.59 19.57
C ASP A 27 3.32 -2.81 18.23
N ALA A 28 2.65 -2.64 17.09
CA ALA A 28 3.21 -2.93 15.78
C ALA A 28 3.95 -1.70 15.25
N GLU A 29 5.16 -1.93 14.74
CA GLU A 29 6.03 -0.90 14.13
C GLU A 29 5.41 -0.24 12.88
N LEU A 30 4.48 -0.94 12.22
CA LEU A 30 3.86 -0.51 10.97
C LEU A 30 2.41 -0.99 10.92
N GLU A 31 1.50 -0.09 10.58
CA GLU A 31 0.07 -0.35 10.38
C GLU A 31 -0.41 0.29 9.08
N ILE A 32 -1.34 -0.35 8.40
CA ILE A 32 -1.92 0.11 7.14
C ILE A 32 -3.42 0.22 7.34
N ALA A 33 -3.97 1.40 7.09
CA ALA A 33 -5.39 1.64 7.16
C ALA A 33 -5.96 1.95 5.78
N VAL A 34 -7.01 1.24 5.42
CA VAL A 34 -7.78 1.43 4.19
C VAL A 34 -9.18 1.87 4.59
N SER A 35 -9.62 2.98 4.04
CA SER A 35 -10.97 3.50 4.25
C SER A 35 -11.71 3.58 2.93
N VAL A 36 -12.92 3.02 2.86
CA VAL A 36 -13.72 3.01 1.64
C VAL A 36 -15.16 3.37 1.97
N SER A 37 -15.75 4.25 1.17
CA SER A 37 -17.21 4.43 1.11
C SER A 37 -17.73 3.87 -0.20
N GLY A 38 -18.83 3.12 -0.13
CA GLY A 38 -19.44 2.52 -1.31
C GLY A 38 -20.93 2.27 -1.16
N THR A 39 -21.53 1.72 -2.21
CA THR A 39 -22.99 1.49 -2.30
C THR A 39 -23.42 0.08 -1.92
N ALA A 40 -22.49 -0.86 -1.74
CA ALA A 40 -22.84 -2.23 -1.38
C ALA A 40 -23.27 -2.35 0.09
N GLU A 41 -24.01 -3.42 0.40
CA GLU A 41 -24.39 -3.74 1.77
C GLU A 41 -23.15 -4.04 2.62
N ILE A 42 -23.20 -3.72 3.91
CA ILE A 42 -22.04 -3.80 4.79
C ILE A 42 -21.45 -5.22 4.90
N ASP A 43 -22.31 -6.23 4.78
CA ASP A 43 -21.94 -7.63 4.97
C ASP A 43 -21.26 -8.27 3.74
N GLU A 44 -21.36 -7.62 2.56
CA GLU A 44 -20.82 -8.14 1.28
C GLU A 44 -19.31 -7.91 1.10
N ASN A 45 -18.72 -7.04 1.92
CA ASN A 45 -17.34 -6.60 1.73
C ASN A 45 -16.34 -7.59 2.29
N GLU A 46 -15.29 -7.88 1.52
CA GLU A 46 -14.18 -8.76 1.92
C GLU A 46 -12.84 -8.03 1.83
N LEU A 47 -11.98 -8.26 2.82
CA LEU A 47 -10.59 -7.79 2.86
C LEU A 47 -9.64 -8.98 2.69
N ASP A 48 -8.87 -8.93 1.62
CA ASP A 48 -7.78 -9.85 1.31
C ASP A 48 -6.42 -9.18 1.38
N VAL A 49 -5.49 -9.82 2.08
CA VAL A 49 -4.15 -9.29 2.33
C VAL A 49 -3.11 -10.37 2.03
N PHE A 50 -2.16 -10.05 1.16
CA PHE A 50 -1.15 -10.99 0.68
C PHE A 50 0.26 -10.43 0.81
N LEU A 51 1.16 -11.22 1.38
CA LEU A 51 2.59 -10.97 1.32
C LEU A 51 3.19 -11.78 0.16
N ARG A 52 4.01 -11.14 -0.70
CA ARG A 52 4.73 -11.90 -1.74
C ARG A 52 5.71 -12.89 -1.10
N THR A 53 6.37 -12.47 -0.03
CA THR A 53 7.25 -13.29 0.80
C THR A 53 7.05 -12.91 2.26
N ASN A 54 7.09 -13.89 3.16
CA ASN A 54 7.07 -13.65 4.60
C ASN A 54 8.48 -13.44 5.18
N ARG A 55 9.53 -13.44 4.35
CA ARG A 55 10.92 -13.20 4.75
C ARG A 55 11.47 -12.01 3.98
N VAL A 56 12.09 -11.10 4.71
CA VAL A 56 12.75 -9.90 4.17
C VAL A 56 14.15 -9.76 4.78
N ASP A 57 15.12 -9.34 3.98
CA ASP A 57 16.44 -9.00 4.50
C ASP A 57 16.41 -7.56 5.06
N PRO A 58 17.24 -7.20 6.06
CA PRO A 58 17.43 -5.80 6.44
C PRO A 58 17.86 -4.95 5.25
N GLY A 59 17.16 -3.84 4.99
CA GLY A 59 17.35 -3.01 3.79
C GLY A 59 16.65 -3.55 2.54
N GLY A 60 15.94 -4.67 2.67
CA GLY A 60 15.09 -5.25 1.64
C GLY A 60 13.73 -4.56 1.56
N ARG A 61 12.83 -5.14 0.77
CA ARG A 61 11.50 -4.60 0.49
C ARG A 61 10.42 -5.56 0.97
N ILE A 62 9.45 -5.02 1.69
CA ILE A 62 8.20 -5.67 2.02
C ILE A 62 7.24 -5.41 0.85
N GLU A 63 6.70 -6.47 0.27
CA GLU A 63 5.74 -6.38 -0.83
C GLU A 63 4.41 -6.96 -0.36
N LEU A 64 3.44 -6.07 -0.13
CA LEU A 64 2.13 -6.35 0.45
C LEU A 64 1.02 -5.94 -0.52
N GLY A 65 0.20 -6.89 -0.93
CA GLY A 65 -1.05 -6.64 -1.65
C GLY A 65 -2.21 -6.50 -0.67
N VAL A 66 -3.03 -5.47 -0.86
CA VAL A 66 -4.29 -5.25 -0.14
C VAL A 66 -5.40 -5.09 -1.15
N PHE A 67 -6.37 -6.00 -1.12
CA PHE A 67 -7.49 -6.05 -2.05
C PHE A 67 -8.78 -6.02 -1.26
N VAL A 68 -9.70 -5.19 -1.72
CA VAL A 68 -11.05 -5.11 -1.19
C VAL A 68 -12.01 -5.50 -2.30
N SER A 69 -12.98 -6.36 -2.00
CA SER A 69 -14.04 -6.73 -2.94
C SER A 69 -15.42 -6.56 -2.31
N GLY A 70 -16.45 -6.52 -3.15
CA GLY A 70 -17.84 -6.41 -2.70
C GLY A 70 -18.23 -4.99 -2.27
N THR A 71 -17.51 -3.96 -2.71
CA THR A 71 -17.75 -2.55 -2.33
C THR A 71 -18.85 -1.86 -3.15
N GLY A 72 -19.34 -2.52 -4.19
CA GLY A 72 -20.24 -1.89 -5.15
C GLY A 72 -19.56 -0.70 -5.83
N ARG A 73 -20.30 0.40 -6.03
CA ARG A 73 -19.71 1.65 -6.54
C ARG A 73 -18.99 2.36 -5.39
N VAL A 74 -17.67 2.50 -5.52
CA VAL A 74 -16.84 3.29 -4.60
C VAL A 74 -17.06 4.78 -4.85
N THR A 75 -17.29 5.54 -3.78
CA THR A 75 -17.43 7.00 -3.80
C THR A 75 -16.23 7.70 -3.16
N GLU A 76 -15.66 7.10 -2.12
CA GLU A 76 -14.49 7.63 -1.41
C GLU A 76 -13.54 6.48 -1.09
N ASN A 77 -12.23 6.72 -1.20
CA ASN A 77 -11.21 5.74 -0.91
C ASN A 77 -9.92 6.42 -0.43
N ASP A 78 -9.43 6.00 0.72
CA ASP A 78 -8.19 6.50 1.31
C ASP A 78 -7.30 5.36 1.81
N LEU A 79 -5.98 5.58 1.69
CA LEU A 79 -4.94 4.67 2.17
C LEU A 79 -3.94 5.45 3.01
N SER A 80 -3.92 5.13 4.30
CA SER A 80 -3.00 5.69 5.28
C SER A 80 -2.01 4.63 5.77
N VAL A 81 -0.75 5.01 5.95
CA VAL A 81 0.27 4.12 6.51
C VAL A 81 0.82 4.75 7.78
N PHE A 82 0.62 4.08 8.91
CA PHE A 82 1.09 4.51 10.21
C PHE A 82 2.35 3.75 10.60
N TYR A 83 3.27 4.44 11.23
CA TYR A 83 4.48 3.81 11.74
C TYR A 83 4.82 4.31 13.13
N ASP A 84 5.53 3.45 13.85
CA ASP A 84 6.16 3.78 15.12
C ASP A 84 7.68 3.62 14.98
N GLY A 85 8.41 4.46 15.70
CA GLY A 85 9.87 4.50 15.60
C GLY A 85 10.43 4.73 14.18
N ASP A 86 11.71 4.38 14.00
CA ASP A 86 12.43 4.41 12.72
C ASP A 86 13.19 3.09 12.48
N GLU A 87 12.76 2.01 13.14
CA GLU A 87 13.47 0.74 13.18
C GLU A 87 13.19 -0.11 11.94
N LEU A 88 11.93 -0.19 11.53
CA LEU A 88 11.49 -1.04 10.42
C LEU A 88 11.60 -0.32 9.07
N ILE A 89 11.09 0.91 8.95
CA ILE A 89 10.91 1.62 7.67
C ILE A 89 12.08 2.56 7.37
N ALA A 90 12.53 2.59 6.12
CA ALA A 90 13.50 3.56 5.65
C ALA A 90 12.83 4.90 5.31
N LEU A 91 12.71 5.81 6.28
CA LEU A 91 11.98 7.09 6.12
C LEU A 91 12.51 8.00 4.98
N ASP A 92 13.81 7.92 4.65
CA ASP A 92 14.39 8.68 3.53
C ASP A 92 13.95 8.18 2.14
N ASP A 93 13.59 6.90 2.02
CA ASP A 93 13.06 6.28 0.80
C ASP A 93 12.07 5.17 1.21
N PRO A 94 10.86 5.54 1.66
CA PRO A 94 9.96 4.59 2.30
C PRO A 94 9.35 3.60 1.31
N GLY A 95 9.40 3.93 0.02
CA GLY A 95 8.98 3.05 -1.07
C GLY A 95 7.81 3.60 -1.88
N VAL A 96 6.97 2.70 -2.37
CA VAL A 96 5.95 2.98 -3.39
C VAL A 96 4.61 2.33 -3.01
N VAL A 97 3.51 3.00 -3.33
CA VAL A 97 2.15 2.44 -3.35
C VAL A 97 1.67 2.44 -4.78
N ARG A 98 1.27 1.25 -5.26
CA ARG A 98 0.60 1.09 -6.55
C ARG A 98 -0.89 0.94 -6.35
N ARG A 99 -1.71 1.73 -7.04
CA ARG A 99 -3.18 1.64 -6.96
C ARG A 99 -3.87 1.73 -8.32
N ASN A 100 -5.12 1.27 -8.38
CA ASN A 100 -5.96 1.48 -9.56
C ASN A 100 -6.13 2.99 -9.85
N PRO A 101 -5.97 3.41 -11.11
CA PRO A 101 -6.27 4.79 -11.49
C PRO A 101 -7.77 5.06 -11.36
N GLY A 102 -8.15 6.12 -10.63
CA GLY A 102 -9.53 6.64 -10.61
C GLY A 102 -10.40 6.32 -9.39
N LEU A 103 -9.83 5.90 -8.25
CA LEU A 103 -10.61 5.56 -7.05
C LEU A 103 -10.68 6.64 -5.93
N GLY A 104 -10.21 7.87 -6.13
CA GLY A 104 -10.43 9.02 -5.22
C GLY A 104 -9.50 10.20 -5.54
N SER A 105 -9.85 11.49 -5.45
CA SER A 105 -10.96 12.26 -4.85
C SER A 105 -11.47 13.34 -5.83
N ASP A 106 -12.71 13.83 -5.68
CA ASP A 106 -13.43 14.67 -6.64
C ASP A 106 -12.69 15.90 -7.19
N GLY A 107 -12.71 16.05 -8.52
CA GLY A 107 -12.15 17.21 -9.23
C GLY A 107 -12.07 17.11 -10.76
N ALA A 108 -12.40 15.96 -11.38
CA ALA A 108 -12.44 15.82 -12.83
C ALA A 108 -13.86 15.55 -13.30
N THR A 109 -14.56 16.65 -13.59
CA THR A 109 -15.78 16.72 -14.38
C THR A 109 -15.86 15.65 -15.48
N ALA A 110 -17.03 15.02 -15.52
CA ALA A 110 -17.74 14.49 -16.68
C ALA A 110 -17.05 14.65 -18.05
N ASN A 111 -16.81 13.52 -18.73
CA ASN A 111 -17.22 13.23 -20.11
C ASN A 111 -16.30 12.18 -20.74
N ALA A 112 -16.61 10.90 -20.50
CA ALA A 112 -16.20 9.81 -21.39
C ALA A 112 -17.41 9.34 -22.20
N ALA A 113 -18.01 10.26 -22.95
CA ALA A 113 -18.93 9.95 -24.04
C ALA A 113 -18.57 10.83 -25.23
N GLY A 114 -18.04 10.21 -26.29
CA GLY A 114 -17.88 10.84 -27.60
C GLY A 114 -16.49 11.41 -27.89
N ALA A 115 -15.56 10.53 -28.29
CA ALA A 115 -14.45 10.98 -29.12
C ALA A 115 -15.00 11.39 -30.50
N ASN A 116 -15.02 12.70 -30.77
CA ASN A 116 -15.15 13.23 -32.12
C ASN A 116 -14.28 14.48 -32.28
N LEU A 117 -13.59 14.52 -33.41
CA LEU A 117 -12.79 15.58 -34.06
C LEU A 117 -13.27 17.02 -33.72
N GLU A 118 -12.44 18.07 -33.64
CA GLU A 118 -11.54 18.59 -34.68
C GLU A 118 -10.72 19.79 -34.13
N ALA A 119 -9.62 20.13 -34.81
CA ALA A 119 -8.60 21.14 -34.46
C ALA A 119 -9.07 22.60 -34.33
N THR A 120 -8.33 23.45 -33.58
CA THR A 120 -7.87 24.81 -34.00
C THR A 120 -6.80 25.37 -33.01
N ARG A 121 -5.83 26.09 -33.59
CA ARG A 121 -4.59 26.74 -33.08
C ARG A 121 -4.76 28.02 -32.23
N GLU A 122 -3.70 28.32 -31.45
CA GLU A 122 -3.09 29.64 -31.10
C GLU A 122 -3.95 30.66 -30.30
N GLU A 123 -3.50 31.46 -29.34
CA GLU A 123 -2.21 31.81 -28.73
C GLU A 123 -2.46 32.58 -27.40
N ALA A 124 -1.54 32.44 -26.44
CA ALA A 124 -1.10 33.35 -25.37
C ALA A 124 -2.07 34.37 -24.69
N SER A 125 -2.24 34.21 -23.36
CA SER A 125 -1.97 35.30 -22.39
C SER A 125 -1.87 34.76 -20.97
N GLY A 126 -0.79 35.14 -20.29
CA GLY A 126 -0.40 34.60 -19.01
C GLY A 126 -1.22 35.07 -17.81
N ARG A 127 -1.28 34.19 -16.81
CA ARG A 127 -1.23 34.56 -15.40
C ARG A 127 -0.70 33.35 -14.64
N GLY A 128 0.49 33.52 -14.06
CA GLY A 128 1.06 32.54 -13.14
C GLY A 128 0.05 32.21 -12.07
N ARG A 129 -0.42 30.98 -12.11
CA ARG A 129 -1.10 30.32 -11.02
C ARG A 129 -0.30 29.04 -10.89
N ASP A 130 0.54 28.99 -9.87
CA ASP A 130 1.23 27.78 -9.46
C ASP A 130 0.13 26.75 -9.19
N GLY A 131 -0.16 25.98 -10.22
CA GLY A 131 -1.04 24.83 -10.18
C GLY A 131 -0.26 23.75 -9.48
N GLU A 132 -0.26 23.80 -8.16
CA GLU A 132 -0.02 22.61 -7.35
C GLU A 132 -1.14 21.63 -7.73
N THR A 133 -0.84 20.77 -8.72
CA THR A 133 -1.60 19.57 -8.95
C THR A 133 -1.50 18.78 -7.66
N ASP A 134 -2.60 18.77 -6.92
CA ASP A 134 -2.81 17.95 -5.74
C ASP A 134 -2.90 16.48 -6.21
N ASP A 135 -1.75 15.96 -6.63
CA ASP A 135 -1.56 14.61 -7.12
C ASP A 135 -1.55 13.67 -5.89
N GLY A 136 -2.76 13.23 -5.52
CA GLY A 136 -3.09 12.08 -4.66
C GLY A 136 -2.01 11.65 -3.68
N ARG A 137 -2.02 12.18 -2.45
CA ARG A 137 -1.06 11.83 -1.39
C ARG A 137 -1.50 10.55 -0.65
N SER A 138 -0.56 9.63 -0.46
CA SER A 138 -0.62 8.49 0.47
C SER A 138 0.38 8.93 1.50
N THR A 139 -0.11 9.10 2.69
CA THR A 139 0.60 9.78 3.74
C THR A 139 1.12 8.76 4.72
N LEU A 140 2.42 8.84 4.99
CA LEU A 140 3.03 8.16 6.11
C LEU A 140 2.88 9.04 7.34
N PHE A 141 2.22 8.51 8.35
CA PHE A 141 1.97 9.21 9.60
C PHE A 141 2.75 8.56 10.73
N ARG A 142 3.46 9.37 11.51
CA ARG A 142 3.99 8.91 12.79
C ARG A 142 2.85 8.76 13.78
N ARG A 143 2.79 7.66 14.52
CA ARG A 143 1.68 7.37 15.45
C ARG A 143 1.47 8.45 16.52
N ASP A 144 2.56 9.08 17.00
CA ASP A 144 2.52 10.08 18.08
C ASP A 144 2.83 11.52 17.62
N SER A 145 2.94 11.79 16.32
CA SER A 145 3.12 13.16 15.83
C SER A 145 2.46 13.38 14.48
N SER A 146 2.01 14.62 14.27
CA SER A 146 1.57 15.08 12.95
C SER A 146 2.72 15.26 11.95
N ASP A 147 3.95 14.89 12.32
CA ASP A 147 5.11 15.03 11.47
C ASP A 147 5.15 13.88 10.46
N ALA A 148 4.99 14.22 9.18
CA ALA A 148 5.24 13.29 8.09
C ALA A 148 6.76 13.00 8.04
N GLY A 149 7.16 11.79 8.42
CA GLY A 149 8.57 11.36 8.41
C GLY A 149 9.10 11.03 7.01
N GLY A 150 8.22 10.96 6.02
CA GLY A 150 8.49 10.68 4.61
C GLY A 150 7.17 10.56 3.83
N THR A 151 7.23 10.31 2.52
CA THR A 151 6.03 10.11 1.68
C THR A 151 6.23 8.89 0.78
N LEU A 152 5.25 7.98 0.74
CA LEU A 152 5.25 6.89 -0.24
C LEU A 152 4.97 7.46 -1.63
N ARG A 153 5.75 7.06 -2.63
CA ARG A 153 5.50 7.45 -4.02
C ARG A 153 4.31 6.70 -4.56
N TRP A 154 3.51 7.33 -5.41
CA TRP A 154 2.42 6.65 -6.08
C TRP A 154 2.80 6.22 -7.49
N GLU A 155 2.34 5.03 -7.84
CA GLU A 155 2.40 4.51 -9.19
C GLU A 155 1.05 3.92 -9.60
N PRO A 156 0.68 3.94 -10.88
CA PRO A 156 -0.50 3.23 -11.35
C PRO A 156 -0.29 1.71 -11.22
N LEU A 157 -1.34 1.01 -10.79
CA LEU A 157 -1.41 -0.44 -10.83
C LEU A 157 -1.94 -0.89 -12.18
N ASP A 158 -1.05 -1.40 -13.03
CA ASP A 158 -1.44 -1.92 -14.35
C ASP A 158 -2.21 -3.24 -14.24
N GLY A 159 -3.19 -3.43 -15.12
CA GLY A 159 -3.85 -4.72 -15.32
C GLY A 159 -5.09 -4.97 -14.45
N ASN A 160 -5.40 -4.11 -13.48
CA ASN A 160 -6.67 -4.16 -12.76
C ASN A 160 -7.61 -3.05 -13.25
N ARG A 161 -8.75 -3.46 -13.82
CA ARG A 161 -9.81 -2.57 -14.31
C ARG A 161 -11.09 -2.67 -13.48
N THR A 162 -11.10 -3.46 -12.41
CA THR A 162 -12.26 -3.48 -11.52
C THR A 162 -12.30 -2.15 -10.78
N GLY A 163 -13.50 -1.59 -10.61
CA GLY A 163 -13.72 -0.36 -9.85
C GLY A 163 -13.55 -0.55 -8.33
N GLU A 164 -12.91 -1.66 -7.93
CA GLU A 164 -12.72 -2.03 -6.54
C GLU A 164 -11.32 -1.62 -6.06
N PRO A 165 -11.16 -1.26 -4.77
CA PRO A 165 -9.88 -0.86 -4.20
C PRO A 165 -8.84 -1.99 -4.25
N ALA A 166 -7.71 -1.71 -4.90
CA ALA A 166 -6.57 -2.59 -4.92
C ALA A 166 -5.27 -1.79 -4.76
N TYR A 167 -4.43 -2.25 -3.84
CA TYR A 167 -3.18 -1.64 -3.46
C TYR A 167 -2.04 -2.66 -3.47
N LEU A 168 -0.90 -2.30 -4.03
CA LEU A 168 0.36 -3.01 -3.86
C LEU A 168 1.35 -2.07 -3.20
N LEU A 169 1.64 -2.31 -1.93
CA LEU A 169 2.59 -1.55 -1.13
C LEU A 169 3.96 -2.20 -1.21
N GLU A 170 4.93 -1.42 -1.64
CA GLU A 170 6.34 -1.77 -1.78
C GLU A 170 7.14 -0.95 -0.77
N ILE A 171 7.19 -1.41 0.49
CA ILE A 171 7.74 -0.67 1.62
C ILE A 171 9.20 -1.06 1.82
N ASN A 172 10.12 -0.10 1.74
CA ASN A 172 11.53 -0.35 1.95
C ASN A 172 11.86 -0.38 3.45
N THR A 173 12.56 -1.44 3.86
CA THR A 173 13.05 -1.58 5.23
C THR A 173 14.39 -0.87 5.43
N ARG A 174 14.73 -0.54 6.67
CA ARG A 174 16.03 0.06 6.98
C ARG A 174 17.15 -0.98 6.90
N LYS A 175 18.33 -0.58 6.44
CA LYS A 175 19.53 -1.46 6.42
C LYS A 175 19.96 -1.95 7.80
N ALA A 176 19.56 -1.23 8.85
CA ALA A 176 19.85 -1.52 10.24
C ALA A 176 18.65 -2.12 10.99
N THR A 177 17.56 -2.48 10.29
CA THR A 177 16.39 -3.10 10.91
C THR A 177 16.82 -4.34 11.71
N PRO A 178 16.47 -4.42 13.00
CA PRO A 178 16.76 -5.59 13.81
C PRO A 178 16.16 -6.87 13.20
N PRO A 179 16.84 -8.02 13.30
CA PRO A 179 16.23 -9.28 12.93
C PRO A 179 15.11 -9.63 13.93
N GLY A 180 13.99 -10.14 13.42
CA GLY A 180 12.82 -10.40 14.26
C GLY A 180 11.57 -10.67 13.44
N GLU A 181 10.48 -10.97 14.13
CA GLU A 181 9.14 -11.03 13.52
C GLU A 181 8.42 -9.72 13.76
N TYR A 182 7.85 -9.17 12.69
CA TYR A 182 7.09 -7.93 12.71
C TYR A 182 5.68 -8.22 12.24
N ALA A 183 4.70 -7.81 13.05
CA ALA A 183 3.30 -7.78 12.66
C ALA A 183 3.03 -6.50 11.85
N ILE A 184 2.21 -6.61 10.81
CA ILE A 184 1.77 -5.47 10.00
C ILE A 184 0.25 -5.48 9.98
N PRO A 185 -0.44 -4.88 10.96
CA PRO A 185 -1.89 -4.79 10.94
C PRO A 185 -2.37 -4.04 9.69
N VAL A 186 -3.37 -4.59 9.04
CA VAL A 186 -4.10 -4.01 7.92
C VAL A 186 -5.55 -3.87 8.35
N VAL A 187 -5.97 -2.64 8.58
CA VAL A 187 -7.31 -2.28 9.04
C VAL A 187 -8.10 -1.75 7.85
N PHE A 188 -9.22 -2.39 7.55
CA PHE A 188 -10.16 -1.95 6.54
C PHE A 188 -11.43 -1.43 7.20
N THR A 189 -11.78 -0.17 6.93
CA THR A 189 -13.03 0.44 7.34
C THR A 189 -13.90 0.70 6.12
N TYR A 190 -15.08 0.08 6.09
CA TYR A 190 -16.08 0.29 5.06
C TYR A 190 -17.29 1.05 5.61
N ARG A 191 -17.79 2.01 4.82
CA ARG A 191 -19.00 2.77 5.11
C ARG A 191 -19.98 2.66 3.94
N SER A 192 -21.24 2.39 4.24
CA SER A 192 -22.36 2.52 3.30
C SER A 192 -23.62 2.99 4.01
N ASP A 193 -24.71 3.17 3.28
CA ASP A 193 -26.01 3.55 3.86
C ASP A 193 -26.51 2.55 4.91
N SER A 194 -26.04 1.30 4.83
CA SER A 194 -26.38 0.24 5.77
C SER A 194 -25.57 0.26 7.08
N GLY A 195 -24.51 1.06 7.16
CA GLY A 195 -23.72 1.25 8.39
C GLY A 195 -22.21 1.37 8.17
N ILE A 196 -21.44 1.00 9.19
CA ILE A 196 -19.96 0.98 9.17
C ILE A 196 -19.48 -0.40 9.63
N ARG A 197 -18.50 -0.96 8.94
CA ARG A 197 -17.84 -2.22 9.31
C ARG A 197 -16.34 -2.05 9.25
N GLN A 198 -15.67 -2.63 10.25
CA GLN A 198 -14.22 -2.69 10.32
C GLN A 198 -13.77 -4.15 10.30
N VAL A 199 -12.75 -4.44 9.50
CA VAL A 199 -12.12 -5.75 9.38
C VAL A 199 -10.62 -5.59 9.52
N GLU A 200 -9.98 -6.44 10.30
CA GLU A 200 -8.54 -6.41 10.51
C GLU A 200 -7.89 -7.71 10.03
N ARG A 201 -6.73 -7.58 9.38
CA ARG A 201 -5.83 -8.68 9.04
C ARG A 201 -4.43 -8.35 9.53
N VAL A 202 -3.74 -9.31 10.15
CA VAL A 202 -2.40 -9.09 10.72
C VAL A 202 -1.37 -10.03 10.07
N PRO A 203 -0.94 -9.77 8.82
CA PRO A 203 0.20 -10.46 8.23
C PRO A 203 1.46 -10.28 9.08
N ARG A 204 2.33 -11.29 9.04
CA ARG A 204 3.63 -11.29 9.73
C ARG A 204 4.76 -11.47 8.74
N ILE A 205 5.80 -10.66 8.91
CA ILE A 205 7.07 -10.79 8.19
C ILE A 205 8.18 -11.14 9.17
N ARG A 206 9.20 -11.84 8.68
CA ARG A 206 10.43 -12.12 9.41
C ARG A 206 11.60 -11.40 8.75
N VAL A 207 12.24 -10.50 9.48
CA VAL A 207 13.50 -9.90 9.09
C VAL A 207 14.63 -10.89 9.40
N THR A 208 15.35 -11.32 8.36
CA THR A 208 16.37 -12.36 8.46
C THR A 208 17.68 -11.84 9.05
N THR A 209 18.47 -12.76 9.62
CA THR A 209 19.84 -12.44 10.03
C THR A 209 20.83 -12.55 8.88
N ARG A 210 21.96 -11.83 8.96
CA ARG A 210 23.08 -11.99 8.01
C ARG A 210 23.57 -13.45 7.90
N ARG A 211 23.45 -14.24 8.97
CA ARG A 211 23.86 -15.64 9.01
C ARG A 211 22.92 -16.52 8.18
N GLU A 212 21.61 -16.39 8.37
CA GLU A 212 20.59 -17.10 7.58
C GLU A 212 20.73 -16.78 6.08
N ARG A 213 21.20 -15.57 5.73
CA ARG A 213 21.48 -15.17 4.34
C ARG A 213 22.66 -15.90 3.69
N LEU A 214 23.68 -16.29 4.46
CA LEU A 214 24.91 -16.92 3.94
C LEU A 214 24.81 -18.45 3.88
N GLU A 215 23.89 -19.05 4.64
CA GLU A 215 23.70 -20.49 4.73
C GLU A 215 23.44 -21.19 3.37
N PRO A 216 22.64 -20.62 2.44
CA PRO A 216 22.46 -21.22 1.12
C PRO A 216 23.74 -21.24 0.30
N TRP A 217 24.57 -20.21 0.42
CA TRP A 217 25.85 -20.13 -0.29
C TRP A 217 26.87 -21.13 0.25
N LEU A 218 26.96 -21.25 1.58
CA LEU A 218 27.84 -22.23 2.22
C LEU A 218 27.42 -23.66 1.88
N THR A 219 26.12 -23.95 1.90
CA THR A 219 25.60 -25.28 1.58
C THR A 219 25.84 -25.63 0.11
N ARG A 220 25.59 -24.69 -0.82
CA ARG A 220 25.89 -24.89 -2.25
C ARG A 220 27.39 -25.07 -2.49
N GLY A 221 28.23 -24.31 -1.80
CA GLY A 221 29.69 -24.45 -1.86
C GLY A 221 30.17 -25.82 -1.39
N LEU A 222 29.61 -26.33 -0.29
CA LEU A 222 29.91 -27.66 0.24
C LEU A 222 29.50 -28.77 -0.75
N ILE A 223 28.29 -28.69 -1.31
CA ILE A 223 27.80 -29.66 -2.30
C ILE A 223 28.71 -29.66 -3.53
N ALA A 224 29.07 -28.48 -4.05
CA ALA A 224 29.98 -28.36 -5.19
C ALA A 224 31.37 -28.96 -4.88
N ALA A 225 31.92 -28.71 -3.69
CA ALA A 225 33.20 -29.27 -3.27
C ALA A 225 33.16 -30.81 -3.19
N ILE A 226 32.07 -31.39 -2.66
CA ILE A 226 31.88 -32.86 -2.62
C ILE A 226 31.83 -33.44 -4.04
N LEU A 227 31.08 -32.82 -4.95
CA LEU A 227 30.97 -33.29 -6.34
C LEU A 227 32.33 -33.22 -7.07
N ILE A 228 33.10 -32.16 -6.87
CA ILE A 228 34.46 -32.04 -7.43
C ILE A 228 35.39 -33.11 -6.86
N GLY A 229 35.31 -33.38 -5.55
CA GLY A 229 36.09 -34.44 -4.89
C GLY A 229 35.78 -35.83 -5.48
N ILE A 230 34.50 -36.15 -5.69
CA ILE A 230 34.09 -37.41 -6.31
C ILE A 230 34.63 -37.51 -7.75
N LEU A 231 34.51 -36.44 -8.53
CA LEU A 231 35.02 -36.41 -9.91
C LEU A 231 36.54 -36.62 -9.98
N TYR A 232 37.29 -36.00 -9.06
CA TYR A 232 38.74 -36.14 -8.98
C TYR A 232 39.19 -37.56 -8.60
N ILE A 233 38.47 -38.22 -7.68
CA ILE A 233 38.74 -39.63 -7.34
C ILE A 233 38.46 -40.54 -8.55
N PHE A 234 37.40 -40.27 -9.30
CA PHE A 234 37.02 -41.06 -10.47
C PHE A 234 38.04 -40.95 -11.61
N THR A 235 38.58 -39.75 -11.87
CA THR A 235 39.60 -39.57 -12.93
C THR A 235 40.92 -40.24 -12.58
N ILE A 236 41.38 -40.17 -11.32
CA ILE A 236 42.57 -40.88 -10.86
C ILE A 236 42.40 -42.40 -11.01
N SER A 237 41.24 -42.93 -10.61
CA SER A 237 40.97 -44.37 -10.67
C SER A 237 40.93 -44.93 -12.10
N HIS A 238 40.70 -44.09 -13.12
CA HIS A 238 40.66 -44.51 -14.52
C HIS A 238 42.01 -44.35 -15.25
N THR A 239 42.98 -43.67 -14.63
CA THR A 239 44.34 -43.48 -15.20
C THR A 239 45.40 -44.44 -14.64
N LEU A 240 45.08 -45.19 -13.59
CA LEU A 240 45.87 -46.29 -13.02
C LEU A 240 45.45 -47.64 -13.61
#